data_AF-A0A7S4P7S5-F1
#
_entry.id   AF-A0A7S4P7S5-F1
#
_cell.length_a   1.000
_cell.length_b   1.000
_cell.length_c   1.000
_cell.angle_alpha   90.00
_cell.angle_beta   90.00
_cell.angle_gamma   90.00
#
_symmetry.space_group_name_H-M   'P 1'
#
loop_
_entity.id
_entity.type
_entity.pdbx_description
1 polymer ?
#
loop_
_entity_poly.entity_id
_entity_poly.type
_entity_poly.pdbx_seq_one_letter_code
_entity_poly.pdbx_strand_id
1 'polypeptide(L)'
;IDPSDGNALLDSIQKETNFEGLTGNIRLKDNGDRYAKYDILNTQDNSFEYTKIGSGTEDGLSFDKKVKAVFSDGSTDIPDAAERIYVEWGDVEAMVMVALFSVGLIVTLGCLVVMMVHRS
;
A
#
# COMPACT_ATOMS: atom_id res chain seq x y z
N ILE A 1 -18.03 -50.49 -9.69
CA ILE A 1 -16.83 -49.84 -9.10
C ILE A 1 -16.51 -50.63 -7.85
N ASP A 2 -15.34 -51.24 -7.79
CA ASP A 2 -14.86 -51.88 -6.57
C ASP A 2 -14.47 -50.77 -5.59
N PRO A 3 -15.08 -50.69 -4.39
CA PRO A 3 -14.75 -49.65 -3.41
C PRO A 3 -13.30 -49.71 -2.90
N SER A 4 -12.54 -50.75 -3.26
CA SER A 4 -11.11 -50.89 -2.95
C SER A 4 -10.16 -50.32 -4.02
N ASP A 5 -10.68 -49.86 -5.16
CA ASP A 5 -9.86 -49.23 -6.21
C ASP A 5 -9.59 -47.75 -5.88
N GLY A 6 -8.45 -47.49 -5.26
CA GLY A 6 -8.03 -46.15 -4.85
C GLY A 6 -7.88 -45.16 -6.01
N ASN A 7 -7.61 -45.63 -7.23
CA ASN A 7 -7.51 -44.74 -8.40
C ASN A 7 -8.89 -44.27 -8.84
N ALA A 8 -9.88 -45.16 -8.85
CA ALA A 8 -11.27 -44.79 -9.14
C ALA A 8 -11.82 -43.79 -8.11
N LEU A 9 -11.46 -43.96 -6.83
CA LEU A 9 -11.81 -43.02 -5.77
C LEU A 9 -11.14 -41.65 -5.98
N LEU A 10 -9.84 -41.62 -6.30
CA LEU A 10 -9.13 -40.37 -6.56
C LEU A 10 -9.73 -39.61 -7.75
N ASP A 11 -10.08 -40.31 -8.82
CA ASP A 11 -10.73 -39.75 -10.00
C ASP A 11 -12.09 -39.11 -9.66
N SER A 12 -12.90 -39.78 -8.84
CA SER A 12 -14.19 -39.24 -8.36
C SER A 12 -13.97 -38.01 -7.47
N ILE A 13 -12.99 -38.04 -6.54
CA ILE A 13 -12.69 -36.88 -5.70
C ILE A 13 -12.25 -35.68 -6.55
N GLN A 14 -11.35 -35.86 -7.52
CA GLN A 14 -10.87 -34.73 -8.32
C GLN A 14 -11.94 -34.17 -9.26
N LYS A 15 -12.73 -35.03 -9.92
CA LYS A 15 -13.68 -34.60 -10.96
C LYS A 15 -15.06 -34.22 -10.41
N GLU A 16 -15.47 -34.82 -9.30
CA GLU A 16 -16.85 -34.71 -8.80
C GLU A 16 -16.95 -33.86 -7.53
N THR A 17 -15.84 -33.37 -6.97
CA THR A 17 -15.87 -32.43 -5.84
C THR A 17 -16.36 -31.06 -6.29
N ASN A 18 -17.68 -30.87 -6.23
CA ASN A 18 -18.36 -29.59 -6.31
C ASN A 18 -19.62 -29.63 -5.46
N PHE A 19 -19.54 -29.13 -4.23
CA PHE A 19 -20.66 -29.14 -3.29
C PHE A 19 -20.65 -27.91 -2.38
N GLU A 20 -21.80 -27.58 -1.79
CA GLU A 20 -21.90 -26.49 -0.83
C GLU A 20 -21.51 -26.99 0.58
N GLY A 21 -20.42 -26.46 1.12
CA GLY A 21 -19.97 -26.76 2.48
C GLY A 21 -20.28 -25.62 3.45
N LEU A 22 -19.86 -25.79 4.71
CA LEU A 22 -20.02 -24.76 5.76
C LEU A 22 -19.26 -23.45 5.45
N THR A 23 -18.20 -23.53 4.64
CA THR A 23 -17.38 -22.38 4.22
C THR A 23 -17.69 -21.93 2.79
N GLY A 24 -18.90 -22.24 2.33
CA GLY A 24 -19.36 -22.04 0.96
C GLY A 24 -18.96 -23.18 0.03
N ASN A 25 -19.10 -22.93 -1.26
CA ASN A 25 -18.75 -23.91 -2.31
C ASN A 25 -17.32 -24.46 -2.17
N ILE A 26 -17.21 -25.79 -2.20
CA ILE A 26 -15.98 -26.57 -2.22
C ILE A 26 -15.80 -27.13 -3.62
N ARG A 27 -14.74 -26.69 -4.30
CA ARG A 27 -14.34 -27.18 -5.62
C ARG A 27 -12.83 -27.33 -5.66
N LEU A 28 -12.34 -28.39 -6.32
CA LEU A 28 -10.91 -28.65 -6.50
C LEU A 28 -10.47 -28.28 -7.92
N LYS A 29 -9.22 -27.83 -8.03
CA LYS A 29 -8.48 -27.65 -9.28
C LYS A 29 -7.85 -28.98 -9.71
N ASP A 30 -7.36 -29.05 -10.94
CA ASP A 30 -6.72 -30.24 -11.50
C ASP A 30 -5.51 -30.72 -10.69
N ASN A 31 -4.84 -29.79 -9.99
CA ASN A 31 -3.71 -30.10 -9.11
C ASN A 31 -4.13 -30.55 -7.69
N GLY A 32 -5.44 -30.66 -7.41
CA GLY A 32 -5.97 -31.07 -6.11
C GLY A 32 -6.15 -29.93 -5.10
N ASP A 33 -5.77 -28.69 -5.42
CA ASP A 33 -5.98 -27.55 -4.53
C ASP A 33 -7.42 -27.05 -4.59
N ARG A 34 -7.93 -26.55 -3.46
CA ARG A 34 -9.23 -25.86 -3.42
C ARG A 34 -9.15 -24.51 -4.15
N TYR A 35 -10.21 -24.12 -4.86
CA TYR A 35 -10.38 -22.73 -5.30
C TYR A 35 -10.42 -21.80 -4.08
N ALA A 36 -9.47 -20.87 -4.02
CA ALA A 36 -9.26 -20.07 -2.84
C ALA A 36 -10.30 -18.97 -2.65
N LYS A 37 -10.62 -18.68 -1.38
CA LYS A 37 -11.40 -17.52 -0.95
C LYS A 37 -10.69 -16.87 0.22
N TYR A 38 -10.62 -15.56 0.19
CA TYR A 38 -9.91 -14.75 1.18
C TYR A 38 -10.81 -13.66 1.70
N ASP A 39 -10.59 -13.27 2.95
CA ASP A 39 -11.20 -12.09 3.54
C ASP A 39 -10.15 -10.98 3.65
N ILE A 40 -10.56 -9.76 3.31
CA ILE A 40 -9.72 -8.56 3.41
C ILE A 40 -10.14 -7.84 4.68
N LEU A 41 -9.18 -7.63 5.57
CA LEU A 41 -9.38 -7.06 6.89
C LEU A 41 -8.64 -5.73 7.02
N ASN A 42 -9.17 -4.83 7.82
CA ASN A 42 -8.56 -3.56 8.17
C ASN A 42 -8.72 -3.33 9.67
N THR A 43 -7.64 -2.94 10.32
CA THR A 43 -7.63 -2.60 11.75
C THR A 43 -7.98 -1.12 11.89
N GLN A 44 -9.08 -0.83 12.58
CA GLN A 44 -9.65 0.52 12.67
C GLN A 44 -9.63 1.04 14.12
N ASP A 45 -9.60 2.36 14.27
CA ASP A 45 -9.82 3.08 15.53
C ASP A 45 -8.93 2.69 16.72
N ASN A 46 -7.67 2.35 16.46
CA ASN A 46 -6.71 1.92 17.50
C ASN A 46 -7.22 0.73 18.35
N SER A 47 -8.32 0.11 17.93
CA SER A 47 -8.80 -1.15 18.44
C SER A 47 -7.91 -2.22 17.82
N PHE A 48 -7.47 -3.19 18.60
CA PHE A 48 -6.79 -4.38 18.05
C PHE A 48 -7.77 -5.32 17.34
N GLU A 49 -8.95 -4.81 16.95
CA GLU A 49 -10.00 -5.55 16.27
C GLU A 49 -9.85 -5.43 14.76
N TYR A 50 -10.16 -6.52 14.08
CA TYR A 50 -10.12 -6.59 12.62
C TYR A 50 -11.53 -6.43 12.06
N THR A 51 -11.72 -5.40 11.24
CA THR A 51 -12.96 -5.19 10.50
C THR A 51 -12.82 -5.75 9.09
N LYS A 52 -13.75 -6.60 8.67
CA LYS A 52 -13.79 -7.09 7.28
C LYS A 52 -14.28 -5.99 6.35
N ILE A 53 -13.44 -5.62 5.38
CA ILE A 53 -13.71 -4.57 4.38
C ILE A 53 -13.90 -5.14 2.97
N GLY A 54 -13.68 -6.43 2.79
CA GLY A 54 -13.84 -7.07 1.50
C GLY A 54 -13.54 -8.56 1.53
N SER A 55 -13.58 -9.15 0.35
CA SER A 55 -13.19 -10.54 0.10
C SER A 55 -12.56 -10.68 -1.27
N GLY A 56 -11.82 -11.77 -1.45
CA GLY A 56 -11.14 -12.11 -2.69
C GLY A 56 -11.42 -13.55 -3.09
N THR A 57 -11.42 -13.77 -4.40
CA THR A 57 -11.37 -15.09 -5.03
C THR A 57 -10.27 -15.08 -6.07
N GLU A 58 -9.99 -16.21 -6.70
CA GLU A 58 -9.05 -16.25 -7.84
C GLU A 58 -9.50 -15.33 -9.01
N ASP A 59 -10.80 -15.06 -9.13
CA ASP A 59 -11.37 -14.24 -10.20
C ASP A 59 -11.33 -12.73 -9.90
N GLY A 60 -10.97 -12.34 -8.68
CA GLY A 60 -10.83 -10.93 -8.32
C GLY A 60 -11.21 -10.59 -6.89
N LEU A 61 -11.13 -9.30 -6.59
CA LEU A 61 -11.40 -8.71 -5.28
C LEU A 61 -12.73 -7.96 -5.28
N SER A 62 -13.44 -8.02 -4.17
CA SER A 62 -14.68 -7.28 -3.92
C SER A 62 -14.59 -6.58 -2.57
N PHE A 63 -14.77 -5.26 -2.57
CA PHE A 63 -14.82 -4.46 -1.35
C PHE A 63 -16.27 -4.20 -0.93
N ASP A 64 -16.52 -4.18 0.37
CA ASP A 64 -17.83 -3.81 0.90
C ASP A 64 -18.09 -2.32 0.62
N LYS A 65 -19.30 -2.00 0.17
CA LYS A 65 -19.71 -0.62 -0.10
C LYS A 65 -20.08 0.14 1.17
N LYS A 66 -20.46 -0.57 2.23
CA LYS A 66 -20.89 -0.01 3.51
C LYS A 66 -19.72 0.15 4.47
N VAL A 67 -18.78 -0.79 4.44
CA VAL A 67 -17.62 -0.82 5.34
C VAL A 67 -16.38 -0.46 4.55
N LYS A 68 -15.91 0.79 4.72
CA LYS A 68 -14.72 1.29 4.04
C LYS A 68 -13.46 0.97 4.83
N ALA A 69 -12.34 0.89 4.12
CA ALA A 69 -11.02 0.96 4.76
C ALA A 69 -10.83 2.34 5.40
N VAL A 70 -10.20 2.36 6.56
CA VAL A 70 -9.80 3.59 7.27
C VAL A 70 -8.28 3.62 7.30
N PHE A 71 -7.71 4.78 6.95
CA PHE A 71 -6.28 5.03 6.96
C PHE A 71 -5.85 5.65 8.29
N SER A 72 -4.54 5.78 8.49
CA SER A 72 -3.96 6.26 9.76
C SER A 72 -4.37 7.68 10.14
N ASP A 73 -4.79 8.50 9.17
CA ASP A 73 -5.30 9.86 9.37
C ASP A 73 -6.82 9.89 9.65
N GLY A 74 -7.46 8.72 9.73
CA GLY A 74 -8.90 8.57 9.90
C GLY A 74 -9.70 8.74 8.61
N SER A 75 -9.06 9.02 7.47
CA SER A 75 -9.74 9.14 6.19
C SER A 75 -10.15 7.76 5.62
N THR A 76 -11.11 7.77 4.69
CA THR A 76 -11.48 6.57 3.90
C THR A 76 -11.08 6.68 2.44
N ASP A 77 -10.53 7.83 2.06
CA ASP A 77 -10.07 8.08 0.71
C ASP A 77 -8.63 7.57 0.59
N ILE A 78 -8.30 6.94 -0.53
CA ILE A 78 -6.96 6.42 -0.74
C ILE A 78 -5.99 7.61 -0.67
N PRO A 79 -5.03 7.63 0.27
CA PRO A 79 -4.11 8.75 0.38
C PRO A 79 -3.31 8.85 -0.91
N ASP A 80 -3.22 10.05 -1.45
CA ASP A 80 -2.34 10.31 -2.57
C ASP A 80 -0.91 9.93 -2.19
N ALA A 81 -0.21 9.25 -3.11
CA ALA A 81 1.18 8.92 -2.91
C ALA A 81 1.94 10.21 -2.60
N ALA A 82 2.48 10.32 -1.38
CA ALA A 82 3.02 11.55 -0.81
C ALA A 82 3.62 12.48 -1.88
N GLU A 83 2.95 13.61 -2.11
CA GLU A 83 3.39 14.58 -3.08
C GLU A 83 4.81 15.04 -2.71
N ARG A 84 5.73 15.06 -3.67
CA ARG A 84 7.07 15.58 -3.42
C ARG A 84 6.93 17.05 -3.05
N ILE A 85 7.15 17.38 -1.79
CA ILE A 85 7.19 18.76 -1.32
C ILE A 85 8.41 19.42 -1.97
N TYR A 86 8.18 20.20 -3.03
CA TYR A 86 9.19 21.11 -3.54
C TYR A 86 9.21 22.35 -2.66
N VAL A 87 10.41 22.88 -2.38
CA VAL A 87 10.52 24.21 -1.78
C VAL A 87 9.90 25.19 -2.77
N GLU A 88 8.81 25.83 -2.38
CA GLU A 88 8.20 26.87 -3.18
C GLU A 88 9.11 28.10 -3.11
N TRP A 89 9.80 28.43 -4.20
CA TRP A 89 10.74 29.54 -4.25
C TRP A 89 10.11 30.93 -4.01
N GLY A 90 8.78 31.00 -3.97
CA GLY A 90 8.01 32.18 -3.58
C GLY A 90 7.73 32.30 -2.08
N ASP A 91 8.08 31.28 -1.28
CA ASP A 91 7.92 31.35 0.17
C ASP A 91 8.87 32.41 0.76
N VAL A 92 8.31 33.26 1.62
CA VAL A 92 9.02 34.39 2.24
C VAL A 92 10.22 33.88 3.02
N GLU A 93 10.11 32.74 3.70
CA GLU A 93 11.21 32.15 4.46
C GLU A 93 12.39 31.76 3.54
N ALA A 94 12.09 31.11 2.42
CA ALA A 94 13.09 30.76 1.41
C ALA A 94 13.73 32.01 0.79
N MET A 95 12.94 33.03 0.46
CA MET A 95 13.45 34.29 -0.10
C MET A 95 14.37 35.03 0.88
N VAL A 96 14.04 35.06 2.17
CA VAL A 96 14.88 35.67 3.22
C VAL A 96 16.20 34.91 3.35
N MET A 97 16.19 33.58 3.35
CA MET A 97 17.43 32.79 3.38
C MET A 97 18.34 33.08 2.19
N VAL A 98 17.78 33.15 0.98
CA VAL A 98 18.54 33.47 -0.24
C VAL A 98 19.14 34.89 -0.17
N ALA A 99 18.38 35.86 0.32
CA ALA A 99 18.87 37.24 0.47
C ALA A 99 20.02 37.33 1.49
N LEU A 100 19.88 36.71 2.66
CA LEU A 100 20.93 36.69 3.68
C LEU A 100 22.21 36.00 3.19
N PHE A 101 22.07 34.88 2.49
CA PHE A 101 23.21 34.19 1.89
C PHE A 101 23.92 35.06 0.85
N SER A 102 23.15 35.76 0.00
CA SER A 102 23.69 36.66 -1.02
C SER A 102 24.48 37.82 -0.42
N VAL A 103 23.98 38.42 0.68
CA VAL A 103 24.72 39.47 1.41
C VAL A 103 26.02 38.93 1.99
N GLY A 104 25.99 37.73 2.58
CA GLY A 104 27.20 37.06 3.08
C GLY A 104 28.27 36.91 1.99
N LEU A 105 27.88 36.43 0.80
CA LEU A 105 28.80 36.29 -0.33
C LEU A 105 29.41 37.62 -0.77
N ILE A 106 28.63 38.70 -0.80
CA ILE A 106 29.12 40.04 -1.16
C ILE A 106 30.18 40.50 -0.15
N VAL A 107 29.93 40.31 1.15
CA VAL A 107 30.89 40.68 2.21
C VAL A 107 32.17 39.86 2.08
N THR A 108 32.06 38.54 1.89
CA THR A 108 33.23 37.66 1.72
C THR A 108 34.06 38.07 0.51
N LEU A 109 33.43 38.37 -0.63
CA LEU A 109 34.13 38.85 -1.82
C LEU A 109 34.81 40.20 -1.56
N GLY A 110 34.14 41.13 -0.87
CA GLY A 110 34.73 42.42 -0.48
C GLY A 110 35.99 42.25 0.39
N CYS A 111 35.91 41.41 1.42
CA CYS A 111 37.06 41.10 2.27
C CYS A 111 38.21 40.46 1.48
N LEU A 112 37.91 39.52 0.56
CA LEU A 112 38.91 38.90 -0.30
C LEU A 112 39.62 39.93 -1.19
N VAL A 113 38.88 40.86 -1.80
CA VAL A 113 39.46 41.92 -2.63
C VAL A 113 40.39 42.81 -1.80
N VAL A 114 39.95 43.23 -0.60
CA VAL A 114 40.79 44.05 0.29
C VAL A 114 42.07 43.30 0.67
N MET A 115 41.96 42.03 1.06
CA MET A 115 43.11 41.19 1.38
C MET A 115 44.05 41.03 0.20
N MET A 116 43.54 40.81 -1.01
CA MET A 116 44.37 40.68 -2.22
C MET A 116 45.11 41.99 -2.56
N VAL A 117 44.41 43.13 -2.48
CA VAL A 117 45.00 44.44 -2.78
C VAL A 117 46.05 44.84 -1.74
N HIS A 118 45.83 44.51 -0.47
CA HIS A 118 46.75 44.83 0.62
C HIS A 118 47.76 43.71 0.93
N ARG A 119 47.86 42.69 0.06
CA ARG A 119 48.86 41.61 0.16
C ARG A 119 50.23 42.06 -0.38
N SER A 120 50.70 43.23 0.04
CA SER A 120 52.08 43.70 -0.19
C SER A 120 52.97 43.35 0.99
#